data_AF-A0A3B9Z311-F1
#
_entry.id   AF-A0A3B9Z311-F1
#
_cell.length_a   1.000
_cell.length_b   1.000
_cell.length_c   1.000
_cell.angle_alpha   90.00
_cell.angle_beta   90.00
_cell.angle_gamma   90.00
#
_symmetry.space_group_name_H-M   'P 1'
#
loop_
_entity.id
_entity.type
_entity.pdbx_description
1 polymer ?
#
loop_
_entity_poly.entity_id
_entity_poly.type
_entity_poly.pdbx_seq_one_letter_code
_entity_poly.pdbx_strand_id
1 'polypeptide(L)'
;MEPVSIVEASGFLRPAVARHTLLVPAVVPAGVDRLDLRVTFEPSRVNGIRNLVTLAVFEPDGICRGAAHRHEPAQAVTVADRGSTVGFVDGPVVAGEWTVAIDVHCVVPSDVGGVRYTFAVTGSLGAEPTVDASLISSIPPRGTVAPAEPPVVIDTIRDGGPRWLKGDLHIHSDHSDGRWTAEAIVDHVRRFSLDFVALTDHNTVSGTRHLREALRAAGLATVVIPGMELTTFFGHANVLGVEDWVDWRTVPPGSDVVPVGDAEGVEVGEDDHALTYTVHRPTRTMAETASAVQSQGGLFVVNHPRSAGYPMCTGCHWDFDDAPSYTNVIEVMNGDWPRRQNDDAMTLWDKWLALGWRVPATAGSDAHAAPLHADRVGFTYVHAIPDTAGILASVKAGRSFLSRGPHLAWQSPGPGEAVPRNAAEVAIEVRGAPAGSELRLVRDGQAVDMRPAPTDDTVVTYALRSRPAEGTWFRVHLVRAGTTELLAITNPVWVGR
;
A
#
# COMPACT_ATOMS: atom_id res chain seq x y z
N MET A 1 -34.33 -17.93 11.54
CA MET A 1 -35.14 -16.71 11.35
C MET A 1 -34.89 -16.23 9.93
N GLU A 2 -35.89 -15.63 9.29
CA GLU A 2 -35.67 -15.04 7.95
C GLU A 2 -34.77 -13.80 8.08
N PRO A 3 -33.87 -13.55 7.13
CA PRO A 3 -33.04 -12.35 7.11
C PRO A 3 -33.91 -11.10 6.92
N VAL A 4 -33.56 -10.03 7.63
CA VAL A 4 -34.18 -8.71 7.51
C VAL A 4 -33.57 -7.99 6.31
N SER A 5 -34.37 -7.61 5.31
CA SER A 5 -33.90 -6.72 4.25
C SER A 5 -33.71 -5.31 4.82
N ILE A 6 -32.52 -4.75 4.65
CA ILE A 6 -32.13 -3.43 5.20
C ILE A 6 -32.07 -2.41 4.07
N VAL A 7 -31.38 -2.74 2.98
CA VAL A 7 -31.30 -1.92 1.78
C VAL A 7 -31.35 -2.83 0.56
N GLU A 8 -32.12 -2.44 -0.45
CA GLU A 8 -32.02 -2.95 -1.80
C GLU A 8 -31.93 -1.75 -2.74
N ALA A 9 -31.09 -1.87 -3.77
CA ALA A 9 -30.92 -0.84 -4.78
C ALA A 9 -30.51 -1.45 -6.11
N SER A 10 -30.99 -0.88 -7.22
CA SER A 10 -30.54 -1.19 -8.56
C SER A 10 -30.51 0.06 -9.42
N GLY A 11 -29.63 0.07 -10.42
CA GLY A 11 -29.50 1.25 -11.26
C GLY A 11 -28.50 1.13 -12.38
N PHE A 12 -28.14 2.29 -12.92
CA PHE A 12 -27.23 2.43 -14.04
C PHE A 12 -26.18 3.51 -13.75
N LEU A 13 -24.92 3.15 -13.95
CA LEU A 13 -23.75 4.01 -13.82
C LEU A 13 -23.27 4.39 -15.21
N ARG A 14 -23.31 5.69 -15.55
CA ARG A 14 -22.76 6.24 -16.79
C ARG A 14 -21.28 6.59 -16.60
N PRO A 15 -20.47 6.66 -17.66
CA PRO A 15 -19.05 7.01 -17.58
C PRO A 15 -18.71 8.27 -16.76
N ALA A 16 -19.62 9.24 -16.72
CA ALA A 16 -19.45 10.47 -15.95
C ALA A 16 -19.27 10.25 -14.44
N VAL A 17 -19.79 9.14 -13.88
CA VAL A 17 -19.67 8.82 -12.46
C VAL A 17 -18.36 8.11 -12.09
N ALA A 18 -17.50 7.79 -13.08
CA ALA A 18 -16.19 7.23 -12.79
C ALA A 18 -15.38 8.16 -11.86
N ARG A 19 -14.61 7.57 -10.95
CA ARG A 19 -13.84 8.24 -9.90
C ARG A 19 -14.69 8.95 -8.85
N HIS A 20 -15.89 8.45 -8.58
CA HIS A 20 -16.76 8.91 -7.50
C HIS A 20 -17.10 7.77 -6.56
N THR A 21 -17.42 8.11 -5.30
CA THR A 21 -17.96 7.18 -4.31
C THR A 21 -19.45 7.44 -4.15
N LEU A 22 -20.28 6.40 -4.15
CA LEU A 22 -21.69 6.47 -3.76
C LEU A 22 -21.80 6.05 -2.30
N LEU A 23 -22.52 6.82 -1.47
CA LEU A 23 -22.76 6.46 -0.07
C LEU A 23 -24.20 6.00 0.09
N VAL A 24 -24.36 4.80 0.62
CA VAL A 24 -25.64 4.16 0.87
C VAL A 24 -25.83 4.02 2.37
N PRO A 25 -26.73 4.80 2.99
CA PRO A 25 -27.06 4.64 4.40
C PRO A 25 -27.83 3.32 4.61
N ALA A 26 -27.44 2.55 5.62
CA ALA A 26 -28.08 1.30 6.00
C ALA A 26 -28.44 1.34 7.49
N VAL A 27 -29.73 1.48 7.80
CA VAL A 27 -30.22 1.54 9.18
C VAL A 27 -30.34 0.13 9.74
N VAL A 28 -29.34 -0.29 10.50
CA VAL A 28 -29.25 -1.63 11.11
C VAL A 28 -30.11 -1.68 12.38
N PRO A 29 -31.13 -2.55 12.45
CA PRO A 29 -31.97 -2.71 13.64
C PRO A 29 -31.22 -3.33 14.82
N ALA A 30 -31.75 -3.13 16.03
CA ALA A 30 -31.29 -3.85 17.22
C ALA A 30 -31.48 -5.37 17.08
N GLY A 31 -30.52 -6.14 17.58
CA GLY A 31 -30.56 -7.62 17.57
C GLY A 31 -29.97 -8.28 16.31
N VAL A 32 -29.60 -7.49 15.29
CA VAL A 32 -28.80 -7.99 14.16
C VAL A 32 -27.36 -8.20 14.61
N ASP A 33 -26.83 -9.41 14.41
CA ASP A 33 -25.44 -9.77 14.77
C ASP A 33 -24.54 -10.02 13.55
N ARG A 34 -25.14 -10.05 12.35
CA ARG A 34 -24.48 -10.26 11.06
C ARG A 34 -25.15 -9.46 9.96
N LEU A 35 -24.32 -8.81 9.14
CA LEU A 35 -24.72 -8.15 7.90
C LEU A 35 -24.15 -8.91 6.71
N ASP A 36 -24.98 -9.15 5.71
CA ASP A 36 -24.60 -9.70 4.42
C ASP A 36 -24.89 -8.66 3.32
N LEU A 37 -23.82 -8.23 2.64
CA LEU A 37 -23.82 -7.25 1.59
C LEU A 37 -23.52 -7.92 0.25
N ARG A 38 -24.25 -7.56 -0.79
CA ARG A 38 -24.03 -8.06 -2.14
C ARG A 38 -24.08 -6.91 -3.13
N VAL A 39 -23.08 -6.82 -3.98
CA VAL A 39 -23.09 -5.94 -5.16
C VAL A 39 -22.81 -6.76 -6.40
N THR A 40 -23.58 -6.53 -7.47
CA THR A 40 -23.27 -7.08 -8.79
C THR A 40 -23.32 -6.00 -9.85
N PHE A 41 -22.51 -6.11 -10.89
CA PHE A 41 -22.50 -5.16 -11.98
C PHE A 41 -22.13 -5.77 -13.34
N GLU A 42 -22.70 -5.22 -14.42
CA GLU A 42 -22.48 -5.66 -15.78
C GLU A 42 -22.55 -4.52 -16.83
N PRO A 43 -21.79 -4.59 -17.94
CA PRO A 43 -20.80 -5.63 -18.24
C PRO A 43 -19.54 -5.46 -17.37
N SER A 44 -18.86 -6.56 -17.06
CA SER A 44 -17.61 -6.51 -16.29
C SER A 44 -16.42 -5.96 -17.11
N ARG A 45 -16.50 -6.04 -18.44
CA ARG A 45 -15.48 -5.54 -19.37
C ARG A 45 -16.10 -5.01 -20.65
N VAL A 46 -15.43 -4.04 -21.27
CA VAL A 46 -15.72 -3.49 -22.59
C VAL A 46 -14.40 -3.35 -23.35
N ASN A 47 -14.29 -3.96 -24.53
CA ASN A 47 -13.06 -3.93 -25.36
C ASN A 47 -11.77 -4.31 -24.59
N GLY A 48 -11.87 -5.26 -23.66
CA GLY A 48 -10.75 -5.71 -22.84
C GLY A 48 -10.46 -4.86 -21.59
N ILE A 49 -11.03 -3.66 -21.47
CA ILE A 49 -10.91 -2.79 -20.30
C ILE A 49 -11.97 -3.20 -19.26
N ARG A 50 -11.59 -3.22 -17.97
CA ARG A 50 -12.46 -3.62 -16.86
C ARG A 50 -13.30 -2.45 -16.37
N ASN A 51 -14.59 -2.68 -16.16
CA ASN A 51 -15.40 -1.84 -15.28
C ASN A 51 -15.11 -2.21 -13.84
N LEU A 52 -14.84 -1.23 -12.99
CA LEU A 52 -14.38 -1.47 -11.63
C LEU A 52 -15.23 -0.69 -10.63
N VAL A 53 -15.93 -1.44 -9.78
CA VAL A 53 -16.72 -0.95 -8.66
C VAL A 53 -16.29 -1.73 -7.43
N THR A 54 -15.97 -1.06 -6.33
CA THR A 54 -15.54 -1.70 -5.07
C THR A 54 -16.41 -1.26 -3.90
N LEU A 55 -16.37 -2.03 -2.81
CA LEU A 55 -17.17 -1.79 -1.62
C LEU A 55 -16.30 -1.50 -0.39
N ALA A 56 -16.74 -0.57 0.45
CA ALA A 56 -16.27 -0.39 1.82
C ALA A 56 -17.47 -0.21 2.78
N VAL A 57 -17.26 -0.55 4.06
CA VAL A 57 -18.31 -0.50 5.08
C VAL A 57 -17.83 0.28 6.29
N PHE A 58 -18.65 1.21 6.75
CA PHE A 58 -18.39 2.07 7.90
C PHE A 58 -19.50 1.94 8.94
N GLU A 59 -19.08 1.90 10.20
CA GLU A 59 -19.94 1.89 11.37
C GLU A 59 -20.62 3.26 11.61
N PRO A 60 -21.64 3.33 12.50
CA PRO A 60 -22.32 4.58 12.82
C PRO A 60 -21.43 5.69 13.39
N ASP A 61 -20.31 5.32 14.02
CA ASP A 61 -19.31 6.28 14.52
C ASP A 61 -18.26 6.68 13.47
N GLY A 62 -18.37 6.14 12.25
CA GLY A 62 -17.47 6.40 11.13
C GLY A 62 -16.23 5.52 11.07
N ILE A 63 -16.08 4.54 11.98
CA ILE A 63 -14.97 3.57 11.92
C ILE A 63 -15.14 2.68 10.69
N CYS A 64 -14.07 2.52 9.91
CA CYS A 64 -14.06 1.61 8.77
C CYS A 64 -14.02 0.15 9.25
N ARG A 65 -15.05 -0.62 8.92
CA ARG A 65 -15.11 -2.06 9.18
C ARG A 65 -14.28 -2.85 8.17
N GLY A 66 -14.02 -2.27 6.99
CA GLY A 66 -13.13 -2.84 5.99
C GLY A 66 -13.40 -2.34 4.58
N ALA A 67 -12.37 -2.46 3.75
CA ALA A 67 -12.42 -2.24 2.31
C ALA A 67 -11.44 -3.25 1.68
N ALA A 68 -11.93 -4.13 0.82
CA ALA A 68 -11.11 -5.19 0.21
C ALA A 68 -10.74 -4.86 -1.25
N HIS A 69 -11.22 -3.75 -1.80
CA HIS A 69 -10.95 -3.35 -3.19
C HIS A 69 -11.19 -4.47 -4.22
N ARG A 70 -12.23 -5.30 -4.01
CA ARG A 70 -12.44 -6.51 -4.82
C ARG A 70 -12.76 -6.18 -6.27
N HIS A 71 -12.15 -6.91 -7.18
CA HIS A 71 -12.24 -6.67 -8.62
C HIS A 71 -13.32 -7.49 -9.33
N GLU A 72 -13.96 -8.42 -8.62
CA GLU A 72 -15.03 -9.27 -9.13
C GLU A 72 -16.30 -8.46 -9.43
N PRO A 73 -17.01 -8.76 -10.55
CA PRO A 73 -18.27 -8.13 -10.88
C PRO A 73 -19.44 -8.56 -9.99
N ALA A 74 -19.25 -9.61 -9.18
CA ALA A 74 -20.19 -10.03 -8.16
C ALA A 74 -19.41 -10.19 -6.86
N GLN A 75 -19.72 -9.35 -5.88
CA GLN A 75 -19.07 -9.34 -4.58
C GLN A 75 -20.10 -9.67 -3.51
N ALA A 76 -19.72 -10.53 -2.58
CA ALA A 76 -20.49 -10.87 -1.40
C ALA A 76 -19.59 -10.69 -0.18
N VAL A 77 -20.07 -9.90 0.78
CA VAL A 77 -19.33 -9.53 1.99
C VAL A 77 -20.21 -9.82 3.19
N THR A 78 -19.64 -10.49 4.17
CA THR A 78 -20.22 -10.67 5.50
C THR A 78 -19.45 -9.85 6.51
N VAL A 79 -20.17 -9.10 7.35
CA VAL A 79 -19.65 -8.42 8.55
C VAL A 79 -20.34 -9.02 9.76
N ALA A 80 -19.56 -9.49 10.75
CA ALA A 80 -20.09 -10.10 11.96
C ALA A 80 -19.09 -10.00 13.12
N ASP A 81 -19.54 -10.35 14.33
CA ASP A 81 -18.67 -10.44 15.53
C ASP A 81 -17.47 -11.35 15.30
N ARG A 82 -17.68 -12.44 14.56
CA ARG A 82 -16.63 -13.36 14.10
C ARG A 82 -16.93 -13.89 12.72
N GLY A 83 -15.88 -14.14 11.94
CA GLY A 83 -16.01 -14.74 10.62
C GLY A 83 -16.50 -13.75 9.56
N SER A 84 -16.14 -12.49 9.71
CA SER A 84 -16.25 -11.50 8.64
C SER A 84 -15.46 -11.99 7.40
N THR A 85 -15.90 -11.56 6.23
CA THR A 85 -15.17 -11.83 4.99
C THR A 85 -13.77 -11.23 5.07
N VAL A 86 -12.74 -11.94 4.59
CA VAL A 86 -11.37 -11.42 4.55
C VAL A 86 -11.34 -10.03 3.87
N GLY A 87 -10.51 -9.13 4.40
CA GLY A 87 -10.55 -7.70 4.08
C GLY A 87 -11.42 -6.86 5.02
N PHE A 88 -12.29 -7.50 5.80
CA PHE A 88 -13.13 -6.88 6.84
C PHE A 88 -12.74 -7.38 8.23
N VAL A 89 -12.81 -6.48 9.21
CA VAL A 89 -12.37 -6.72 10.59
C VAL A 89 -13.53 -7.24 11.43
N ASP A 90 -13.33 -8.36 12.11
CA ASP A 90 -14.28 -8.92 13.07
C ASP A 90 -14.66 -7.92 14.17
N GLY A 91 -15.94 -7.90 14.55
CA GLY A 91 -16.43 -7.12 15.67
C GLY A 91 -17.96 -7.02 15.69
N PRO A 92 -18.55 -6.73 16.86
CA PRO A 92 -19.99 -6.79 17.04
C PRO A 92 -20.71 -5.85 16.07
N VAL A 93 -21.80 -6.32 15.49
CA VAL A 93 -22.70 -5.47 14.70
C VAL A 93 -23.53 -4.64 15.67
N VAL A 94 -23.37 -3.33 15.62
CA VAL A 94 -24.13 -2.37 16.43
C VAL A 94 -25.35 -1.88 15.66
N ALA A 95 -26.45 -1.66 16.39
CA ALA A 95 -27.61 -0.98 15.83
C ALA A 95 -27.29 0.49 15.52
N GLY A 96 -27.84 1.01 14.44
CA GLY A 96 -27.62 2.39 14.02
C GLY A 96 -27.50 2.54 12.51
N GLU A 97 -27.22 3.76 12.06
CA GLU A 97 -27.02 4.05 10.64
C GLU A 97 -25.58 3.75 10.24
N TRP A 98 -25.38 2.65 9.51
CA TRP A 98 -24.11 2.32 8.88
C TRP A 98 -24.01 3.01 7.53
N THR A 99 -22.79 3.20 7.03
CA THR A 99 -22.56 3.70 5.68
C THR A 99 -21.87 2.64 4.85
N VAL A 100 -22.47 2.29 3.72
CA VAL A 100 -21.83 1.47 2.69
C VAL A 100 -21.33 2.39 1.57
N ALA A 101 -20.03 2.39 1.34
CA ALA A 101 -19.42 3.14 0.25
C ALA A 101 -19.23 2.23 -0.97
N ILE A 102 -19.72 2.68 -2.12
CA ILE A 102 -19.54 2.04 -3.42
C ILE A 102 -18.61 2.94 -4.24
N ASP A 103 -17.32 2.58 -4.31
CA ASP A 103 -16.34 3.32 -5.09
C ASP A 103 -16.43 2.91 -6.56
N VAL A 104 -16.76 3.86 -7.42
CA VAL A 104 -16.88 3.63 -8.87
C VAL A 104 -15.58 4.04 -9.54
N HIS A 105 -14.60 3.15 -9.55
CA HIS A 105 -13.26 3.42 -10.10
C HIS A 105 -13.24 3.56 -11.61
N CYS A 106 -14.00 2.73 -12.32
CA CYS A 106 -14.02 2.77 -13.78
C CYS A 106 -15.37 2.36 -14.36
N VAL A 107 -15.89 3.22 -15.25
CA VAL A 107 -17.04 2.93 -16.10
C VAL A 107 -16.65 3.23 -17.55
N VAL A 108 -16.38 2.17 -18.31
CA VAL A 108 -15.98 2.22 -19.71
C VAL A 108 -17.20 2.51 -20.58
N PRO A 109 -17.15 3.53 -21.45
CA PRO A 109 -18.22 3.78 -22.42
C PRO A 109 -18.50 2.54 -23.27
N SER A 110 -19.78 2.20 -23.42
CA SER A 110 -20.26 1.04 -24.16
C SER A 110 -21.52 1.37 -24.94
N ASP A 111 -21.91 0.45 -25.81
CA ASP A 111 -23.14 0.44 -26.60
C ASP A 111 -24.41 0.40 -25.74
N VAL A 112 -24.32 -0.06 -24.48
CA VAL A 112 -25.40 0.07 -23.50
C VAL A 112 -25.32 1.35 -22.65
N GLY A 113 -24.28 2.17 -22.82
CA GLY A 113 -24.13 3.50 -22.23
C GLY A 113 -23.42 3.56 -20.87
N GLY A 114 -22.89 2.44 -20.36
CA GLY A 114 -22.38 2.34 -18.98
C GLY A 114 -22.49 0.94 -18.36
N VAL A 115 -22.74 0.89 -17.05
CA VAL A 115 -22.80 -0.32 -16.21
C VAL A 115 -24.12 -0.39 -15.44
N ARG A 116 -24.86 -1.50 -15.57
CA ARG A 116 -25.99 -1.82 -14.67
C ARG A 116 -25.46 -2.42 -13.38
N TYR A 117 -26.08 -2.11 -12.26
CA TYR A 117 -25.73 -2.73 -10.98
C TYR A 117 -26.96 -3.09 -10.15
N THR A 118 -26.75 -4.03 -9.23
CA THR A 118 -27.65 -4.32 -8.11
C THR A 118 -26.85 -4.33 -6.82
N PHE A 119 -27.50 -3.93 -5.73
CA PHE A 119 -26.94 -3.81 -4.41
C PHE A 119 -27.98 -4.25 -3.37
N ALA A 120 -27.56 -5.01 -2.37
CA ALA A 120 -28.41 -5.41 -1.26
C ALA A 120 -27.63 -5.50 0.04
N VAL A 121 -28.25 -5.11 1.14
CA VAL A 121 -27.81 -5.32 2.52
C VAL A 121 -28.92 -6.05 3.26
N THR A 122 -28.58 -7.18 3.86
CA THR A 122 -29.49 -7.97 4.70
C THR A 122 -28.87 -8.20 6.07
N GLY A 123 -29.71 -8.24 7.11
CA GLY A 123 -29.31 -8.53 8.47
C GLY A 123 -29.83 -9.86 8.95
N SER A 124 -29.01 -10.65 9.62
CA SER A 124 -29.45 -11.83 10.37
C SER A 124 -29.60 -11.48 11.84
N LEU A 125 -30.72 -11.89 12.44
CA LEU A 125 -30.91 -11.77 13.89
C LEU A 125 -30.10 -12.84 14.60
N GLY A 126 -29.36 -12.43 15.63
CA GLY A 126 -28.64 -13.37 16.48
C GLY A 126 -29.59 -14.28 17.24
N ALA A 127 -29.11 -15.46 17.64
CA ALA A 127 -29.81 -16.23 18.66
C ALA A 127 -29.85 -15.37 19.92
N GLU A 128 -31.04 -15.15 20.49
CA GLU A 128 -31.19 -14.55 21.82
C GLU A 128 -30.16 -15.21 22.76
N PRO A 129 -29.25 -14.45 23.39
CA PRO A 129 -28.33 -15.05 24.34
C PRO A 129 -29.19 -15.75 25.39
N THR A 130 -29.03 -17.06 25.53
CA THR A 130 -29.65 -17.81 26.62
C THR A 130 -28.94 -17.38 27.90
N VAL A 131 -29.39 -16.26 28.46
CA VAL A 131 -28.86 -15.78 29.73
C VAL A 131 -29.43 -16.71 30.80
N ASP A 132 -28.61 -17.63 31.28
CA ASP A 132 -28.89 -18.32 32.54
C ASP A 132 -28.82 -17.25 33.64
N ALA A 133 -30.00 -16.80 34.09
CA ALA A 133 -30.15 -15.78 35.12
C ALA A 133 -29.45 -16.15 36.45
N SER A 134 -29.09 -17.42 36.65
CA SER A 134 -28.31 -17.85 37.82
C SER A 134 -26.83 -17.43 37.79
N LEU A 135 -26.28 -17.09 36.61
CA LEU A 135 -24.89 -16.63 36.45
C LEU A 135 -24.71 -15.12 36.64
N ILE A 136 -25.81 -14.35 36.64
CA ILE A 136 -25.79 -12.88 36.80
C ILE A 136 -25.39 -12.47 38.22
N SER A 137 -25.58 -13.35 39.22
CA SER A 137 -25.23 -13.10 40.62
C SER A 137 -23.72 -13.18 40.93
N SER A 138 -22.89 -13.66 39.99
CA SER A 138 -21.45 -13.86 40.20
C SER A 138 -20.56 -12.94 39.36
N ILE A 139 -21.13 -11.98 38.63
CA ILE A 139 -20.36 -11.04 37.81
C ILE A 139 -19.94 -9.84 38.68
N PRO A 140 -18.64 -9.66 39.00
CA PRO A 140 -18.20 -8.44 39.66
C PRO A 140 -18.47 -7.23 38.75
N PRO A 141 -18.78 -6.05 39.32
CA PRO A 141 -19.05 -4.85 38.53
C PRO A 141 -17.89 -4.55 37.58
N ARG A 142 -18.20 -4.06 36.36
CA ARG A 142 -17.23 -3.68 35.32
C ARG A 142 -16.15 -2.76 35.90
N GLY A 143 -15.07 -3.38 36.37
CA GLY A 143 -13.75 -2.76 36.37
C GLY A 143 -13.30 -2.65 34.92
N THR A 144 -12.64 -1.55 34.61
CA THR A 144 -11.85 -1.37 33.38
C THR A 144 -11.20 -2.70 33.03
N VAL A 145 -11.63 -3.33 31.93
CA VAL A 145 -10.94 -4.50 31.39
C VAL A 145 -9.54 -4.00 31.14
N ALA A 146 -8.58 -4.45 31.96
CA ALA A 146 -7.18 -4.20 31.70
C ALA A 146 -6.94 -4.63 30.25
N PRO A 147 -6.23 -3.82 29.44
CA PRO A 147 -5.94 -4.20 28.07
C PRO A 147 -5.41 -5.62 28.10
N ALA A 148 -5.96 -6.48 27.22
CA ALA A 148 -5.39 -7.81 27.01
C ALA A 148 -3.87 -7.63 26.93
N GLU A 149 -3.10 -8.47 27.65
CA GLU A 149 -1.64 -8.39 27.60
C GLU A 149 -1.23 -8.24 26.13
N PRO A 150 -0.40 -7.24 25.81
CA PRO A 150 -0.08 -6.97 24.41
C PRO A 150 0.42 -8.29 23.81
N PRO A 151 -0.15 -8.74 22.69
CA PRO A 151 0.32 -9.95 22.05
C PRO A 151 1.83 -9.80 21.91
N VAL A 152 2.61 -10.83 22.30
CA VAL A 152 4.06 -10.82 22.13
C VAL A 152 4.33 -10.49 20.67
N VAL A 153 4.66 -9.24 20.38
CA VAL A 153 4.83 -8.81 19.01
C VAL A 153 6.12 -9.45 18.53
N ILE A 154 6.08 -10.18 17.42
CA ILE A 154 7.31 -10.48 16.68
C ILE A 154 7.66 -9.22 15.90
N ASP A 155 7.86 -8.12 16.63
CA ASP A 155 8.34 -6.85 16.11
C ASP A 155 9.87 -6.82 16.13
N THR A 156 10.53 -7.87 16.60
CA THR A 156 11.98 -7.92 16.78
C THR A 156 12.52 -9.31 16.49
N ILE A 157 13.56 -9.39 15.66
CA ILE A 157 14.51 -10.52 15.74
C ILE A 157 15.42 -10.21 16.94
N ARG A 158 15.04 -10.71 18.12
CA ARG A 158 15.52 -10.27 19.46
C ARG A 158 17.03 -10.19 19.70
N ASP A 159 17.87 -10.78 18.84
CA ASP A 159 19.32 -10.92 19.06
C ASP A 159 20.20 -10.26 17.96
N GLY A 160 19.68 -9.28 17.21
CA GLY A 160 20.44 -8.62 16.13
C GLY A 160 20.75 -7.15 16.38
N GLY A 161 22.03 -6.79 16.47
CA GLY A 161 22.45 -5.41 16.22
C GLY A 161 22.15 -4.98 14.78
N PRO A 162 22.40 -3.70 14.42
CA PRO A 162 22.21 -3.22 13.05
C PRO A 162 22.92 -4.10 12.02
N ARG A 163 22.19 -4.50 10.97
CA ARG A 163 22.71 -5.31 9.85
C ARG A 163 21.94 -5.04 8.57
N TRP A 164 22.43 -5.57 7.45
CA TRP A 164 21.67 -5.58 6.20
C TRP A 164 20.52 -6.57 6.26
N LEU A 165 19.32 -6.07 5.96
CA LEU A 165 18.08 -6.81 5.89
C LEU A 165 17.49 -6.65 4.49
N LYS A 166 16.96 -7.73 3.93
CA LYS A 166 16.23 -7.74 2.66
C LYS A 166 14.74 -7.79 2.93
N GLY A 167 13.95 -6.97 2.25
CA GLY A 167 12.51 -7.09 2.36
C GLY A 167 11.73 -6.52 1.20
N ASP A 168 10.45 -6.86 1.23
CA ASP A 168 9.46 -6.47 0.24
C ASP A 168 8.49 -5.48 0.90
N LEU A 169 8.46 -4.24 0.41
CA LEU A 169 7.71 -3.15 1.02
C LEU A 169 6.32 -2.95 0.40
N HIS A 170 5.92 -3.84 -0.51
CA HIS A 170 4.66 -3.71 -1.24
C HIS A 170 4.17 -5.09 -1.70
N ILE A 171 3.22 -5.70 -0.98
CA ILE A 171 2.56 -6.94 -1.40
C ILE A 171 1.09 -6.94 -1.01
N HIS A 172 0.31 -7.76 -1.70
CA HIS A 172 -1.12 -7.93 -1.50
C HIS A 172 -1.49 -9.38 -1.16
N SER A 173 -2.56 -9.54 -0.40
CA SER A 173 -3.14 -10.82 -0.01
C SER A 173 -4.59 -10.95 -0.49
N ASP A 174 -5.24 -12.06 -0.14
CA ASP A 174 -6.66 -12.28 -0.38
C ASP A 174 -7.59 -11.37 0.46
N HIS A 175 -7.01 -10.59 1.38
CA HIS A 175 -7.70 -9.51 2.09
C HIS A 175 -7.97 -8.29 1.19
N SER A 176 -7.26 -8.13 0.06
CA SER A 176 -7.64 -7.19 -1.00
C SER A 176 -7.97 -7.91 -2.32
N ASP A 177 -7.27 -7.56 -3.39
CA ASP A 177 -7.37 -8.10 -4.74
C ASP A 177 -6.22 -9.08 -5.08
N GLY A 178 -5.33 -9.32 -4.13
CA GLY A 178 -4.35 -10.39 -4.17
C GLY A 178 -4.99 -11.78 -4.09
N ARG A 179 -4.19 -12.80 -4.41
CA ARG A 179 -4.58 -14.23 -4.40
C ARG A 179 -3.82 -15.05 -3.38
N TRP A 180 -2.88 -14.43 -2.66
CA TRP A 180 -2.07 -15.12 -1.67
C TRP A 180 -2.77 -15.08 -0.33
N THR A 181 -2.98 -16.26 0.25
CA THR A 181 -3.28 -16.37 1.68
C THR A 181 -2.02 -16.02 2.49
N ALA A 182 -2.17 -15.84 3.80
CA ALA A 182 -1.04 -15.66 4.71
C ALA A 182 0.02 -16.76 4.54
N GLU A 183 -0.37 -18.03 4.36
CA GLU A 183 0.54 -19.15 4.15
C GLU A 183 1.27 -19.07 2.80
N ALA A 184 0.60 -18.62 1.74
CA ALA A 184 1.26 -18.40 0.46
C ALA A 184 2.30 -17.26 0.54
N ILE A 185 2.04 -16.23 1.36
CA ILE A 185 3.03 -15.18 1.64
C ILE A 185 4.22 -15.74 2.44
N VAL A 186 4.00 -16.67 3.38
CA VAL A 186 5.11 -17.37 4.07
C VAL A 186 6.02 -18.07 3.07
N ASP A 187 5.45 -18.71 2.03
CA ASP A 187 6.25 -19.35 0.98
C ASP A 187 7.01 -18.34 0.10
N HIS A 188 6.44 -17.16 -0.15
CA HIS A 188 7.14 -16.03 -0.79
C HIS A 188 8.34 -15.56 0.05
N VAL A 189 8.12 -15.36 1.35
CA VAL A 189 9.17 -14.99 2.32
C VAL A 189 10.31 -16.01 2.32
N ARG A 190 10.01 -17.32 2.33
CA ARG A 190 11.02 -18.39 2.22
C ARG A 190 11.77 -18.34 0.89
N ARG A 191 11.01 -18.29 -0.21
CA ARG A 191 11.55 -18.34 -1.58
C ARG A 191 12.56 -17.23 -1.83
N PHE A 192 12.31 -16.03 -1.30
CA PHE A 192 13.18 -14.88 -1.50
C PHE A 192 14.08 -14.55 -0.31
N SER A 193 14.01 -15.35 0.77
CA SER A 193 14.78 -15.14 1.99
C SER A 193 14.60 -13.71 2.54
N LEU A 194 13.34 -13.31 2.75
CA LEU A 194 13.01 -11.98 3.23
C LEU A 194 13.12 -11.90 4.75
N ASP A 195 13.87 -10.91 5.23
CA ASP A 195 13.99 -10.54 6.64
C ASP A 195 12.79 -9.71 7.11
N PHE A 196 12.14 -8.99 6.20
CA PHE A 196 10.92 -8.25 6.48
C PHE A 196 9.98 -8.19 5.28
N VAL A 197 8.69 -7.98 5.56
CA VAL A 197 7.65 -7.79 4.55
C VAL A 197 6.64 -6.77 5.05
N ALA A 198 6.19 -5.87 4.19
CA ALA A 198 5.04 -5.02 4.46
C ALA A 198 3.81 -5.58 3.73
N LEU A 199 2.78 -5.95 4.49
CA LEU A 199 1.50 -6.31 3.91
C LEU A 199 0.70 -5.02 3.71
N THR A 200 0.38 -4.71 2.47
CA THR A 200 -0.17 -3.41 2.07
C THR A 200 -1.45 -3.59 1.27
N ASP A 201 -2.35 -4.46 1.76
CA ASP A 201 -3.66 -4.68 1.14
C ASP A 201 -4.38 -3.34 0.91
N HIS A 202 -5.06 -3.22 -0.23
CA HIS A 202 -5.78 -2.01 -0.60
C HIS A 202 -6.84 -1.65 0.45
N ASN A 203 -6.69 -0.48 1.07
CA ASN A 203 -7.68 0.12 1.95
C ASN A 203 -8.06 -0.69 3.21
N THR A 204 -7.28 -1.72 3.59
CA THR A 204 -7.51 -2.55 4.79
C THR A 204 -6.21 -2.99 5.45
N VAL A 205 -6.26 -3.18 6.77
CA VAL A 205 -5.14 -3.68 7.59
C VAL A 205 -5.40 -5.11 8.12
N SER A 206 -6.55 -5.69 7.74
CA SER A 206 -7.08 -6.92 8.35
C SER A 206 -6.18 -8.16 8.16
N GLY A 207 -5.35 -8.20 7.11
CA GLY A 207 -4.46 -9.34 6.84
C GLY A 207 -3.22 -9.40 7.74
N THR A 208 -2.82 -8.28 8.35
CA THR A 208 -1.56 -8.16 9.11
C THR A 208 -1.48 -9.19 10.23
N ARG A 209 -2.58 -9.37 10.97
CA ARG A 209 -2.65 -10.33 12.07
C ARG A 209 -2.46 -11.77 11.56
N HIS A 210 -3.17 -12.14 10.50
CA HIS A 210 -3.09 -13.49 9.92
C HIS A 210 -1.68 -13.80 9.43
N LEU A 211 -1.02 -12.84 8.78
CA LEU A 211 0.36 -13.01 8.32
C LEU A 211 1.34 -13.21 9.49
N ARG A 212 1.21 -12.42 10.57
CA ARG A 212 2.02 -12.59 11.79
C ARG A 212 1.84 -13.98 12.41
N GLU A 213 0.60 -14.45 12.49
CA GLU A 213 0.27 -15.78 13.02
C GLU A 213 0.84 -16.89 12.12
N ALA A 214 0.72 -16.77 10.79
CA ALA A 214 1.26 -17.73 9.83
C ALA A 214 2.80 -17.80 9.87
N LEU A 215 3.49 -16.66 9.93
CA LEU A 215 4.95 -16.60 10.05
C LEU A 215 5.44 -17.20 11.38
N ARG A 216 4.72 -16.94 12.48
CA ARG A 216 5.00 -17.55 13.78
C ARG A 216 4.85 -19.07 13.73
N ALA A 217 3.74 -19.56 13.17
CA ALA A 217 3.49 -20.99 13.02
C ALA A 217 4.55 -21.67 12.13
N ALA A 218 5.06 -20.94 11.14
CA ALA A 218 6.14 -21.37 10.25
C ALA A 218 7.55 -21.30 10.88
N GLY A 219 7.71 -20.71 12.07
CA GLY A 219 8.98 -20.54 12.75
C GLY A 219 9.96 -19.58 12.03
N LEU A 220 9.45 -18.66 11.21
CA LEU A 220 10.29 -17.71 10.47
C LEU A 220 10.51 -16.42 11.26
N ALA A 221 11.79 -16.03 11.38
CA ALA A 221 12.18 -14.76 11.98
C ALA A 221 12.12 -13.64 10.93
N THR A 222 10.91 -13.31 10.47
CA THR A 222 10.64 -12.24 9.50
C THR A 222 9.79 -11.16 10.17
N VAL A 223 10.22 -9.90 10.07
CA VAL A 223 9.46 -8.75 10.60
C VAL A 223 8.29 -8.45 9.67
N VAL A 224 7.07 -8.38 10.22
CA VAL A 224 5.89 -7.91 9.50
C VAL A 224 5.70 -6.43 9.80
N ILE A 225 5.91 -5.59 8.79
CA ILE A 225 5.60 -4.18 8.84
C ILE A 225 4.09 -4.04 8.56
N PRO A 226 3.28 -3.58 9.54
CA PRO A 226 1.86 -3.36 9.32
C PRO A 226 1.70 -2.18 8.35
N GLY A 227 0.67 -2.23 7.52
CA GLY A 227 0.37 -1.15 6.61
C GLY A 227 -0.85 -1.43 5.76
N MET A 228 -1.10 -0.54 4.82
CA MET A 228 -2.12 -0.66 3.79
C MET A 228 -1.70 0.20 2.59
N GLU A 229 -2.13 -0.18 1.39
CA GLU A 229 -2.06 0.69 0.23
C GLU A 229 -3.32 1.56 0.20
N LEU A 230 -3.14 2.89 0.30
CA LEU A 230 -4.21 3.85 0.10
C LEU A 230 -4.54 3.90 -1.39
N THR A 231 -5.64 3.28 -1.76
CA THR A 231 -6.13 3.27 -3.13
C THR A 231 -7.14 4.38 -3.32
N THR A 232 -6.66 5.51 -3.82
CA THR A 232 -7.48 6.67 -4.19
C THR A 232 -7.80 6.66 -5.68
N PHE A 233 -8.64 7.58 -6.15
CA PHE A 233 -8.87 7.73 -7.59
C PHE A 233 -7.73 8.41 -8.36
N PHE A 234 -6.76 8.98 -7.65
CA PHE A 234 -5.77 9.95 -8.17
C PHE A 234 -4.31 9.60 -7.81
N GLY A 235 -4.10 8.50 -7.10
CA GLY A 235 -2.78 8.11 -6.61
C GLY A 235 -2.88 6.94 -5.64
N HIS A 236 -1.87 6.07 -5.65
CA HIS A 236 -1.70 5.01 -4.66
C HIS A 236 -0.53 5.31 -3.74
N ALA A 237 -0.69 5.06 -2.45
CA ALA A 237 0.36 5.29 -1.46
C ALA A 237 0.38 4.23 -0.38
N ASN A 238 1.54 3.62 -0.12
CA ASN A 238 1.70 2.79 1.06
C ASN A 238 1.83 3.65 2.30
N VAL A 239 1.04 3.31 3.31
CA VAL A 239 1.20 3.80 4.67
C VAL A 239 1.78 2.68 5.50
N LEU A 240 3.06 2.80 5.85
CA LEU A 240 3.83 1.75 6.52
C LEU A 240 3.98 2.07 8.00
N GLY A 241 3.92 1.04 8.85
CA GLY A 241 4.02 1.18 10.30
C GLY A 241 2.73 1.65 10.97
N VAL A 242 1.59 1.59 10.28
CA VAL A 242 0.27 1.91 10.85
C VAL A 242 -0.50 0.61 11.08
N GLU A 243 -1.03 0.45 12.29
CA GLU A 243 -1.90 -0.69 12.67
C GLU A 243 -3.38 -0.33 12.52
N ASP A 244 -3.69 0.94 12.66
CA ASP A 244 -5.04 1.47 12.51
C ASP A 244 -5.30 1.87 11.07
N TRP A 245 -6.57 1.79 10.70
CA TRP A 245 -7.04 2.19 9.38
C TRP A 245 -6.81 3.69 9.12
N VAL A 246 -6.41 4.02 7.89
CA VAL A 246 -6.19 5.39 7.42
C VAL A 246 -7.20 5.71 6.31
N ASP A 247 -7.87 6.86 6.43
CA ASP A 247 -8.84 7.30 5.42
C ASP A 247 -8.16 7.65 4.11
N TRP A 248 -8.47 6.89 3.06
CA TRP A 248 -7.90 7.05 1.72
C TRP A 248 -8.64 8.09 0.87
N ARG A 249 -9.81 8.56 1.31
CA ARG A 249 -10.68 9.45 0.52
C ARG A 249 -10.07 10.86 0.45
N THR A 250 -9.25 11.08 -0.57
CA THR A 250 -8.48 12.32 -0.82
C THR A 250 -8.67 12.81 -2.26
N VAL A 251 -8.37 14.09 -2.52
CA VAL A 251 -8.38 14.70 -3.87
C VAL A 251 -7.15 15.59 -4.11
N PRO A 252 -6.71 15.79 -5.37
CA PRO A 252 -5.63 16.70 -5.70
C PRO A 252 -5.91 18.17 -5.33
N PRO A 253 -4.88 18.97 -5.00
CA PRO A 253 -5.02 20.40 -4.75
C PRO A 253 -5.71 21.13 -5.92
N GLY A 254 -6.65 22.03 -5.62
CA GLY A 254 -7.37 22.81 -6.64
C GLY A 254 -8.52 22.07 -7.33
N SER A 255 -8.85 20.84 -6.91
CA SER A 255 -10.06 20.14 -7.35
C SER A 255 -11.31 20.81 -6.76
N ASP A 256 -12.31 21.09 -7.60
CA ASP A 256 -13.61 21.59 -7.15
C ASP A 256 -14.34 20.52 -6.32
N VAL A 257 -14.68 20.83 -5.07
CA VAL A 257 -15.56 20.01 -4.24
C VAL A 257 -17.00 20.35 -4.61
N VAL A 258 -17.61 19.53 -5.48
CA VAL A 258 -18.97 19.78 -5.98
C VAL A 258 -20.00 19.11 -5.07
N PRO A 259 -20.97 19.85 -4.50
CA PRO A 259 -22.13 19.28 -3.83
C PRO A 259 -22.99 18.46 -4.80
N VAL A 260 -23.47 17.33 -4.32
CA VAL A 260 -23.90 16.17 -5.14
C VAL A 260 -25.29 16.27 -5.76
N GLY A 261 -26.08 17.28 -5.41
CA GLY A 261 -27.47 17.39 -5.87
C GLY A 261 -27.67 17.36 -7.39
N ASP A 262 -26.59 17.55 -8.16
CA ASP A 262 -26.59 17.67 -9.62
C ASP A 262 -25.69 16.61 -10.33
N ALA A 263 -25.35 15.49 -9.68
CA ALA A 263 -24.43 14.50 -10.26
C ALA A 263 -25.00 13.83 -11.52
N GLU A 264 -24.72 14.39 -12.69
CA GLU A 264 -25.01 13.79 -13.99
C GLU A 264 -24.34 12.41 -14.09
N GLY A 265 -25.12 11.34 -14.27
CA GLY A 265 -24.55 10.03 -14.61
C GLY A 265 -25.03 8.84 -13.80
N VAL A 266 -25.76 9.04 -12.70
CA VAL A 266 -26.40 7.94 -11.96
C VAL A 266 -27.89 7.94 -12.25
N GLU A 267 -28.40 6.81 -12.73
CA GLU A 267 -29.83 6.58 -12.86
C GLU A 267 -30.25 5.50 -11.87
N VAL A 268 -31.12 5.86 -10.93
CA VAL A 268 -31.71 4.93 -9.97
C VAL A 268 -33.01 4.38 -10.57
N GLY A 269 -33.30 3.10 -10.36
CA GLY A 269 -34.54 2.47 -10.83
C GLY A 269 -35.80 3.16 -10.25
N GLU A 270 -36.92 3.08 -10.98
CA GLU A 270 -38.18 3.78 -10.66
C GLU A 270 -38.79 3.42 -9.28
N ASP A 271 -38.36 2.32 -8.66
CA ASP A 271 -38.88 1.79 -7.39
C ASP A 271 -37.87 1.88 -6.21
N ASP A 272 -36.66 2.44 -6.41
CA ASP A 272 -35.58 2.42 -5.41
C ASP A 272 -35.23 3.82 -4.86
N HIS A 273 -35.45 4.04 -3.56
CA HIS A 273 -35.10 5.29 -2.86
C HIS A 273 -33.79 5.22 -2.06
N ALA A 274 -33.03 4.12 -2.14
CA ALA A 274 -31.93 3.83 -1.22
C ALA A 274 -30.61 4.56 -1.52
N LEU A 275 -30.39 5.01 -2.77
CA LEU A 275 -29.16 5.73 -3.13
C LEU A 275 -29.35 7.21 -2.85
N THR A 276 -28.97 7.60 -1.64
CA THR A 276 -29.30 8.94 -1.14
C THR A 276 -28.27 9.99 -1.58
N TYR A 277 -27.00 9.61 -1.81
CA TYR A 277 -25.93 10.55 -2.17
C TYR A 277 -24.79 9.90 -2.98
N THR A 278 -24.35 10.53 -4.08
CA THR A 278 -22.94 10.49 -4.50
C THR A 278 -22.13 11.30 -3.48
N VAL A 279 -20.88 11.01 -3.17
CA VAL A 279 -20.06 11.89 -2.31
C VAL A 279 -18.67 11.99 -2.92
N HIS A 280 -18.38 13.17 -3.49
CA HIS A 280 -17.03 13.72 -3.44
C HIS A 280 -16.94 14.60 -2.19
N ARG A 281 -16.69 13.98 -1.05
CA ARG A 281 -16.09 14.69 0.07
C ARG A 281 -14.79 13.98 0.37
N PRO A 282 -13.66 14.41 -0.22
CA PRO A 282 -12.39 14.21 0.44
C PRO A 282 -12.58 14.58 1.92
N THR A 283 -12.29 13.65 2.81
CA THR A 283 -12.27 13.99 4.24
C THR A 283 -11.01 14.79 4.55
N ARG A 284 -9.97 14.66 3.71
CA ARG A 284 -8.63 15.26 3.83
C ARG A 284 -7.93 15.41 2.47
N THR A 285 -6.96 16.31 2.40
CA THR A 285 -5.96 16.35 1.33
C THR A 285 -4.95 15.20 1.47
N MET A 286 -4.18 14.93 0.41
CA MET A 286 -3.10 13.93 0.49
C MET A 286 -2.01 14.35 1.48
N ALA A 287 -1.70 15.64 1.58
CA ALA A 287 -0.75 16.17 2.55
C ALA A 287 -1.21 15.98 4.00
N GLU A 288 -2.49 16.23 4.30
CA GLU A 288 -3.08 15.98 5.63
C GLU A 288 -3.08 14.48 5.97
N THR A 289 -3.35 13.63 4.99
CA THR A 289 -3.29 12.16 5.15
C THR A 289 -1.86 11.70 5.45
N ALA A 290 -0.88 12.17 4.68
CA ALA A 290 0.52 11.90 4.93
C ALA A 290 0.97 12.42 6.31
N SER A 291 0.50 13.59 6.73
CA SER A 291 0.78 14.14 8.06
C SER A 291 0.20 13.28 9.19
N ALA A 292 -1.04 12.80 9.03
CA ALA A 292 -1.69 11.92 10.00
C ALA A 292 -0.95 10.59 10.16
N VAL A 293 -0.49 9.98 9.06
CA VAL A 293 0.33 8.76 9.07
C VAL A 293 1.66 9.01 9.81
N GLN A 294 2.33 10.11 9.47
CA GLN A 294 3.62 10.45 10.06
C GLN A 294 3.54 10.78 11.55
N SER A 295 2.43 11.37 12.00
CA SER A 295 2.20 11.65 13.42
C SER A 295 2.10 10.40 14.29
N GLN A 296 1.76 9.26 13.68
CA GLN A 296 1.72 7.94 14.31
C GLN A 296 3.07 7.21 14.24
N GLY A 297 4.11 7.84 13.67
CA GLY A 297 5.41 7.23 13.45
C GLY A 297 5.52 6.39 12.16
N GLY A 298 4.46 6.35 11.36
CA GLY A 298 4.44 5.66 10.08
C GLY A 298 5.19 6.40 8.97
N LEU A 299 5.42 5.71 7.85
CA LEU A 299 5.93 6.30 6.61
C LEU A 299 4.84 6.40 5.56
N PHE A 300 4.83 7.53 4.87
CA PHE A 300 4.05 7.73 3.66
C PHE A 300 4.95 7.51 2.44
N VAL A 301 4.57 6.55 1.59
CA VAL A 301 5.30 6.16 0.38
C VAL A 301 4.44 6.45 -0.84
N VAL A 302 4.96 7.19 -1.81
CA VAL A 302 4.30 7.33 -3.13
C VAL A 302 4.55 6.05 -3.92
N ASN A 303 3.51 5.31 -4.25
CA ASN A 303 3.63 4.04 -4.97
C ASN A 303 3.67 4.28 -6.48
N HIS A 304 4.48 3.47 -7.17
CA HIS A 304 4.58 3.34 -8.63
C HIS A 304 4.03 4.52 -9.46
N PRO A 305 4.54 5.76 -9.28
CA PRO A 305 3.82 7.00 -9.62
C PRO A 305 3.59 7.22 -11.12
N ARG A 306 4.19 6.37 -11.95
CA ARG A 306 4.16 6.44 -13.42
C ARG A 306 3.52 5.21 -14.04
N SER A 307 2.89 4.36 -13.24
CA SER A 307 1.98 3.32 -13.71
C SER A 307 0.85 3.93 -14.53
N ALA A 308 0.28 3.15 -15.45
CA ALA A 308 -0.84 3.60 -16.26
C ALA A 308 -2.07 3.84 -15.38
N GLY A 309 -2.60 5.06 -15.41
CA GLY A 309 -3.78 5.47 -14.65
C GLY A 309 -5.10 5.00 -15.25
N TYR A 310 -6.16 5.75 -14.98
CA TYR A 310 -7.49 5.55 -15.57
C TYR A 310 -7.43 5.56 -17.12
N PRO A 311 -8.09 4.62 -17.83
CA PRO A 311 -8.97 3.56 -17.31
C PRO A 311 -8.27 2.20 -17.09
N MET A 312 -6.94 2.13 -17.19
CA MET A 312 -6.20 0.85 -17.09
C MET A 312 -6.02 0.39 -15.65
N CYS A 313 -5.58 1.29 -14.78
CA CYS A 313 -5.59 1.12 -13.33
C CYS A 313 -5.95 2.47 -12.69
N THR A 314 -7.17 2.60 -12.17
CA THR A 314 -7.61 3.85 -11.54
C THR A 314 -6.75 4.13 -10.31
N GLY A 315 -6.22 5.35 -10.23
CA GLY A 315 -5.35 5.78 -9.13
C GLY A 315 -3.89 5.31 -9.19
N CYS A 316 -3.52 4.37 -10.08
CA CYS A 316 -2.11 3.97 -10.19
C CYS A 316 -1.20 5.10 -10.69
N HIS A 317 -1.71 6.01 -11.53
CA HIS A 317 -0.96 7.23 -11.87
C HIS A 317 -1.07 8.21 -10.72
N TRP A 318 0.06 8.81 -10.34
CA TRP A 318 0.11 9.78 -9.27
C TRP A 318 -0.16 11.20 -9.78
N ASP A 319 -1.33 11.74 -9.44
CA ASP A 319 -1.81 13.06 -9.87
C ASP A 319 -1.50 14.20 -8.87
N PHE A 320 -0.79 13.94 -7.77
CA PHE A 320 -0.46 14.94 -6.75
C PHE A 320 0.94 15.54 -6.95
N ASP A 321 1.04 16.65 -7.68
CA ASP A 321 2.31 17.29 -8.03
C ASP A 321 3.11 17.83 -6.84
N ASP A 322 2.44 18.11 -5.71
CA ASP A 322 3.04 18.62 -4.47
C ASP A 322 3.63 17.52 -3.56
N ALA A 323 3.59 16.26 -3.98
CA ALA A 323 4.05 15.10 -3.21
C ALA A 323 5.45 15.20 -2.58
N PRO A 324 6.47 15.79 -3.22
CA PRO A 324 7.79 15.93 -2.60
C PRO A 324 7.77 16.68 -1.26
N SER A 325 6.76 17.52 -1.02
CA SER A 325 6.65 18.35 0.18
C SER A 325 6.16 17.60 1.42
N TYR A 326 5.53 16.44 1.27
CA TYR A 326 4.96 15.68 2.38
C TYR A 326 5.32 14.20 2.39
N THR A 327 5.74 13.61 1.26
CA THR A 327 6.09 12.19 1.24
C THR A 327 7.39 11.91 2.01
N ASN A 328 7.49 10.73 2.62
CA ASN A 328 8.74 10.27 3.19
C ASN A 328 9.60 9.56 2.17
N VAL A 329 8.98 8.85 1.22
CA VAL A 329 9.63 7.87 0.33
C VAL A 329 8.91 7.82 -1.02
N ILE A 330 9.61 7.41 -2.08
CA ILE A 330 9.05 7.13 -3.41
C ILE A 330 9.40 5.70 -3.84
N GLU A 331 8.42 4.95 -4.32
CA GLU A 331 8.67 3.67 -4.97
C GLU A 331 9.16 3.90 -6.42
N VAL A 332 10.37 3.43 -6.72
CA VAL A 332 11.01 3.61 -8.04
C VAL A 332 11.14 2.29 -8.79
N MET A 333 11.24 1.18 -8.06
CA MET A 333 11.29 -0.17 -8.62
C MET A 333 10.06 -0.94 -8.14
N ASN A 334 8.99 -0.87 -8.93
CA ASN A 334 7.75 -1.59 -8.68
C ASN A 334 7.70 -2.85 -9.57
N GLY A 335 7.58 -4.00 -8.92
CA GLY A 335 7.51 -5.31 -9.57
C GLY A 335 8.73 -5.65 -10.43
N ASP A 336 8.47 -6.20 -11.61
CA ASP A 336 9.51 -6.63 -12.54
C ASP A 336 10.21 -5.44 -13.22
N TRP A 337 11.53 -5.54 -13.39
CA TRP A 337 12.30 -4.77 -14.36
C TRP A 337 12.69 -5.65 -15.55
N PRO A 338 12.56 -5.20 -16.82
CA PRO A 338 12.21 -3.84 -17.24
C PRO A 338 10.69 -3.58 -17.36
N ARG A 339 10.27 -2.40 -16.88
CA ARG A 339 8.94 -1.80 -17.12
C ARG A 339 9.11 -0.29 -17.30
N ARG A 340 8.45 0.29 -18.32
CA ARG A 340 8.54 1.72 -18.64
C ARG A 340 8.17 2.62 -17.46
N GLN A 341 7.21 2.21 -16.64
CA GLN A 341 6.82 2.98 -15.44
C GLN A 341 7.99 3.15 -14.46
N ASN A 342 8.88 2.17 -14.35
CA ASN A 342 10.02 2.25 -13.45
C ASN A 342 11.11 3.20 -14.00
N ASP A 343 11.32 3.22 -15.33
CA ASP A 343 12.19 4.23 -15.99
C ASP A 343 11.64 5.65 -15.80
N ASP A 344 10.33 5.83 -15.97
CA ASP A 344 9.66 7.12 -15.77
C ASP A 344 9.68 7.54 -14.30
N ALA A 345 9.54 6.61 -13.35
CA ALA A 345 9.64 6.86 -11.91
C ALA A 345 11.07 7.26 -11.50
N MET A 346 12.10 6.62 -12.08
CA MET A 346 13.50 7.02 -11.91
C MET A 346 13.72 8.47 -12.37
N THR A 347 13.14 8.83 -13.52
CA THR A 347 13.22 10.18 -14.07
C THR A 347 12.50 11.20 -13.19
N LEU A 348 11.35 10.83 -12.60
CA LEU A 348 10.63 11.68 -11.64
C LEU A 348 11.46 11.89 -10.37
N TRP A 349 12.03 10.81 -9.83
CA TRP A 349 12.87 10.87 -8.64
C TRP A 349 14.10 11.75 -8.87
N ASP A 350 14.78 11.64 -10.02
CA ASP A 350 15.90 12.52 -10.37
C ASP A 350 15.52 14.01 -10.41
N LYS A 351 14.32 14.32 -10.91
CA LYS A 351 13.79 15.70 -10.87
C LYS A 351 13.59 16.18 -9.44
N TRP A 352 13.05 15.34 -8.56
CA TRP A 352 12.88 15.70 -7.15
C TRP A 352 14.22 15.96 -6.47
N LEU A 353 15.20 15.08 -6.67
CA LEU A 353 16.55 15.24 -6.14
C LEU A 353 17.22 16.52 -6.67
N ALA A 354 17.08 16.83 -7.97
CA ALA A 354 17.64 18.03 -8.59
C ALA A 354 17.00 19.33 -8.07
N LEU A 355 15.73 19.27 -7.62
CA LEU A 355 15.04 20.38 -6.95
C LEU A 355 15.40 20.51 -5.47
N GLY A 356 16.27 19.63 -4.94
CA GLY A 356 16.73 19.65 -3.56
C GLY A 356 15.90 18.81 -2.59
N TRP A 357 14.88 18.10 -3.07
CA TRP A 357 14.12 17.17 -2.24
C TRP A 357 14.96 15.95 -1.91
N ARG A 358 15.07 15.60 -0.63
CA ARG A 358 15.84 14.44 -0.15
C ARG A 358 14.96 13.23 0.13
N VAL A 359 14.10 12.90 -0.83
CA VAL A 359 13.18 11.76 -0.73
C VAL A 359 13.93 10.48 -1.14
N PRO A 360 14.08 9.47 -0.26
CA PRO A 360 14.67 8.19 -0.63
C PRO A 360 13.75 7.36 -1.53
N ALA A 361 14.34 6.48 -2.33
CA ALA A 361 13.65 5.51 -3.16
C ALA A 361 13.56 4.13 -2.48
N THR A 362 12.50 3.40 -2.81
CA THR A 362 12.28 1.99 -2.44
C THR A 362 11.89 1.11 -3.62
N ALA A 363 12.00 -0.20 -3.40
CA ALA A 363 11.49 -1.25 -4.25
C ALA A 363 10.44 -2.09 -3.50
N GLY A 364 9.43 -2.54 -4.24
CA GLY A 364 8.38 -3.44 -3.79
C GLY A 364 7.91 -4.30 -4.95
N SER A 365 7.47 -5.52 -4.67
CA SER A 365 7.06 -6.43 -5.75
C SER A 365 5.67 -6.13 -6.29
N ASP A 366 4.82 -5.48 -5.49
CA ASP A 366 3.40 -5.24 -5.77
C ASP A 366 2.70 -6.54 -6.19
N ALA A 367 3.05 -7.61 -5.47
CA ALA A 367 2.68 -8.95 -5.83
C ALA A 367 1.23 -9.25 -5.43
N HIS A 368 0.45 -9.62 -6.44
CA HIS A 368 -0.93 -10.06 -6.27
C HIS A 368 -1.07 -11.58 -6.45
N ALA A 369 -0.09 -12.25 -7.07
CA ALA A 369 -0.09 -13.69 -7.31
C ALA A 369 1.31 -14.21 -7.68
N ALA A 370 1.47 -15.53 -7.63
CA ALA A 370 2.64 -16.23 -8.15
C ALA A 370 2.51 -16.56 -9.65
N PRO A 371 3.63 -16.81 -10.37
CA PRO A 371 5.01 -16.68 -9.92
C PRO A 371 5.59 -15.28 -10.17
N LEU A 372 6.40 -14.80 -9.22
CA LEU A 372 7.33 -13.70 -9.48
C LEU A 372 8.59 -14.22 -10.16
N HIS A 373 9.15 -13.43 -11.08
CA HIS A 373 10.39 -13.73 -11.76
C HIS A 373 11.57 -13.30 -10.89
N ALA A 374 12.31 -14.26 -10.34
CA ALA A 374 13.32 -13.99 -9.31
C ALA A 374 14.49 -13.11 -9.80
N ASP A 375 14.75 -13.11 -11.10
CA ASP A 375 15.74 -12.28 -11.78
C ASP A 375 15.20 -10.89 -12.15
N ARG A 376 13.90 -10.62 -11.98
CA ARG A 376 13.25 -9.37 -12.43
C ARG A 376 12.62 -8.56 -11.30
N VAL A 377 12.14 -9.21 -10.24
CA VAL A 377 11.53 -8.51 -9.11
C VAL A 377 12.58 -7.77 -8.27
N GLY A 378 12.26 -6.55 -7.88
CA GLY A 378 13.06 -5.72 -6.99
C GLY A 378 12.69 -5.87 -5.52
N PHE A 379 13.70 -5.82 -4.64
CA PHE A 379 13.53 -5.74 -3.19
C PHE A 379 14.30 -4.56 -2.61
N THR A 380 13.85 -4.09 -1.45
CA THR A 380 14.56 -3.06 -0.68
C THR A 380 15.50 -3.72 0.31
N TYR A 381 16.77 -3.31 0.30
CA TYR A 381 17.76 -3.72 1.29
C TYR A 381 18.02 -2.55 2.23
N VAL A 382 17.92 -2.76 3.53
CA VAL A 382 18.05 -1.71 4.56
C VAL A 382 19.12 -2.09 5.58
N HIS A 383 19.92 -1.13 6.02
CA HIS A 383 20.82 -1.33 7.14
C HIS A 383 20.13 -0.89 8.43
N ALA A 384 19.64 -1.83 9.23
CA ALA A 384 18.77 -1.53 10.37
C ALA A 384 18.89 -2.56 11.50
N ILE A 385 18.41 -2.16 12.69
CA ILE A 385 17.98 -3.12 13.71
C ILE A 385 16.78 -3.88 13.11
N PRO A 386 16.69 -5.21 13.26
CA PRO A 386 15.62 -6.02 12.68
C PRO A 386 14.32 -5.91 13.49
N ASP A 387 13.81 -4.69 13.56
CA ASP A 387 12.51 -4.34 14.11
C ASP A 387 11.79 -3.31 13.21
N THR A 388 10.47 -3.21 13.36
CA THR A 388 9.63 -2.33 12.54
C THR A 388 10.13 -0.88 12.60
N ALA A 389 10.38 -0.36 13.81
CA ALA A 389 10.82 1.02 14.02
C ALA A 389 12.19 1.32 13.39
N GLY A 390 13.17 0.44 13.57
CA GLY A 390 14.51 0.55 13.03
C GLY A 390 14.54 0.44 11.51
N ILE A 391 13.75 -0.48 10.94
CA ILE A 391 13.59 -0.61 9.48
C ILE A 391 12.99 0.67 8.90
N LEU A 392 11.86 1.16 9.42
CA LEU A 392 11.22 2.39 8.94
C LEU A 392 12.13 3.61 9.10
N ALA A 393 12.82 3.75 10.23
CA ALA A 393 13.79 4.82 10.43
C ALA A 393 14.95 4.76 9.41
N SER A 394 15.40 3.56 9.04
CA SER A 394 16.44 3.37 8.02
C SER A 394 15.95 3.64 6.60
N VAL A 395 14.73 3.22 6.26
CA VAL A 395 14.09 3.56 4.98
C VAL A 395 13.96 5.08 4.84
N LYS A 396 13.39 5.76 5.85
CA LYS A 396 13.20 7.22 5.87
C LYS A 396 14.50 8.00 5.73
N ALA A 397 15.58 7.48 6.32
CA ALA A 397 16.91 8.08 6.23
C ALA A 397 17.67 7.73 4.94
N GLY A 398 17.09 6.94 4.03
CA GLY A 398 17.76 6.49 2.81
C GLY A 398 18.94 5.55 3.08
N ARG A 399 18.94 4.84 4.20
CA ARG A 399 19.95 3.82 4.55
C ARG A 399 19.68 2.50 3.84
N SER A 400 19.49 2.58 2.53
CA SER A 400 18.98 1.48 1.71
C SER A 400 19.45 1.52 0.26
N PHE A 401 19.32 0.38 -0.40
CA PHE A 401 19.46 0.25 -1.84
C PHE A 401 18.34 -0.66 -2.38
N LEU A 402 18.05 -0.52 -3.67
CA LEU A 402 17.05 -1.30 -4.40
C LEU A 402 17.79 -2.31 -5.27
N SER A 403 17.39 -3.58 -5.26
CA SER A 403 18.10 -4.61 -6.00
C SER A 403 17.24 -5.79 -6.42
N ARG A 404 17.58 -6.36 -7.58
CA ARG A 404 17.02 -7.62 -8.13
C ARG A 404 17.94 -8.83 -7.88
N GLY A 405 18.89 -8.72 -6.94
CA GLY A 405 19.80 -9.80 -6.60
C GLY A 405 21.14 -9.31 -6.04
N PRO A 406 21.90 -8.48 -6.79
CA PRO A 406 23.23 -8.03 -6.36
C PRO A 406 23.21 -7.18 -5.09
N HIS A 407 24.22 -7.30 -4.25
CA HIS A 407 24.40 -6.39 -3.12
C HIS A 407 25.14 -5.14 -3.59
N LEU A 408 24.62 -3.96 -3.26
CA LEU A 408 25.20 -2.67 -3.65
C LEU A 408 25.07 -1.66 -2.51
N ALA A 409 26.09 -1.55 -1.67
CA ALA A 409 26.01 -0.79 -0.42
C ALA A 409 27.16 0.21 -0.24
N TRP A 410 26.86 1.40 0.26
CA TRP A 410 27.89 2.36 0.65
C TRP A 410 28.68 1.86 1.87
N GLN A 411 30.01 1.99 1.84
CA GLN A 411 30.87 1.74 3.01
C GLN A 411 31.35 3.02 3.69
N SER A 412 31.63 4.07 2.91
CA SER A 412 32.11 5.36 3.45
C SER A 412 31.74 6.51 2.51
N PRO A 413 30.94 7.49 2.97
CA PRO A 413 30.17 7.43 4.22
C PRO A 413 29.14 6.29 4.15
N GLY A 414 28.63 5.85 5.29
CA GLY A 414 27.65 4.76 5.35
C GLY A 414 26.33 5.11 4.64
N PRO A 415 25.42 4.14 4.46
CA PRO A 415 24.09 4.40 3.91
C PRO A 415 23.37 5.49 4.70
N GLY A 416 22.76 6.46 4.00
CA GLY A 416 22.06 7.62 4.57
C GLY A 416 22.93 8.63 5.34
N GLU A 417 24.25 8.45 5.32
CA GLU A 417 25.19 9.42 5.87
C GLU A 417 25.62 10.47 4.83
N ALA A 418 26.06 11.60 5.34
CA ALA A 418 26.63 12.68 4.57
C ALA A 418 28.10 12.41 4.24
N VAL A 419 28.48 12.66 2.98
CA VAL A 419 29.86 12.79 2.54
C VAL A 419 30.42 14.11 3.07
N PRO A 420 31.50 14.11 3.86
CA PRO A 420 32.18 15.35 4.24
C PRO A 420 32.61 16.16 3.00
N ARG A 421 32.55 17.49 3.06
CA ARG A 421 32.95 18.35 1.92
C ARG A 421 34.40 18.15 1.46
N ASN A 422 35.24 17.64 2.34
CA ASN A 422 36.65 17.32 2.11
C ASN A 422 36.89 15.84 1.78
N ALA A 423 35.84 15.02 1.64
CA ALA A 423 35.99 13.63 1.25
C ALA A 423 36.63 13.56 -0.14
N ALA A 424 37.72 12.80 -0.22
CA ALA A 424 38.42 12.57 -1.48
C ALA A 424 37.83 11.40 -2.27
N GLU A 425 37.10 10.51 -1.59
CA GLU A 425 36.59 9.27 -2.17
C GLU A 425 35.31 8.80 -1.48
N VAL A 426 34.57 7.96 -2.21
CA VAL A 426 33.47 7.15 -1.70
C VAL A 426 33.69 5.70 -2.09
N ALA A 427 33.27 4.78 -1.23
CA ALA A 427 33.46 3.35 -1.43
C ALA A 427 32.11 2.63 -1.47
N ILE A 428 31.94 1.75 -2.45
CA ILE A 428 30.77 0.90 -2.62
C ILE A 428 31.18 -0.58 -2.51
N GLU A 429 30.50 -1.33 -1.66
CA GLU A 429 30.56 -2.78 -1.62
C GLU A 429 29.67 -3.36 -2.73
N VAL A 430 30.24 -4.28 -3.51
CA VAL A 430 29.58 -4.93 -4.64
C VAL A 430 29.71 -6.43 -4.45
N ARG A 431 28.58 -7.14 -4.38
CA ARG A 431 28.57 -8.61 -4.31
C ARG A 431 27.56 -9.21 -5.27
N GLY A 432 27.92 -10.35 -5.86
CA GLY A 432 27.05 -11.09 -6.78
C GLY A 432 26.66 -10.31 -8.04
N ALA A 433 27.53 -9.42 -8.54
CA ALA A 433 27.29 -8.72 -9.80
C ALA A 433 27.37 -9.72 -10.98
N PRO A 434 26.36 -9.80 -11.86
CA PRO A 434 26.40 -10.68 -13.02
C PRO A 434 27.55 -10.32 -13.98
N ALA A 435 28.13 -11.33 -14.64
CA ALA A 435 29.13 -11.09 -15.68
C ALA A 435 28.56 -10.19 -16.79
N GLY A 436 29.38 -9.24 -17.28
CA GLY A 436 28.94 -8.25 -18.25
C GLY A 436 28.06 -7.14 -17.65
N SER A 437 28.15 -6.89 -16.34
CA SER A 437 27.55 -5.71 -15.71
C SER A 437 28.52 -4.52 -15.70
N GLU A 438 27.98 -3.32 -15.53
CA GLU A 438 28.72 -2.06 -15.46
C GLU A 438 28.27 -1.29 -14.20
N LEU A 439 29.24 -0.76 -13.46
CA LEU A 439 28.98 0.17 -12.36
C LEU A 439 29.08 1.60 -12.87
N ARG A 440 28.12 2.43 -12.48
CA ARG A 440 28.09 3.86 -12.79
C ARG A 440 28.00 4.68 -11.52
N LEU A 441 28.98 5.52 -11.26
CA LEU A 441 28.85 6.60 -10.30
C LEU A 441 28.05 7.73 -10.97
N VAL A 442 26.93 8.08 -10.37
CA VAL A 442 26.06 9.18 -10.81
C VAL A 442 26.19 10.33 -9.83
N ARG A 443 26.44 11.53 -10.36
CA ARG A 443 26.49 12.80 -9.64
C ARG A 443 25.41 13.72 -10.18
N ASP A 444 24.53 14.20 -9.32
CA ASP A 444 23.49 15.18 -9.69
C ASP A 444 22.70 14.77 -10.96
N GLY A 445 22.38 13.47 -11.07
CA GLY A 445 21.65 12.87 -12.19
C GLY A 445 22.50 12.46 -13.40
N GLN A 446 23.80 12.77 -13.43
CA GLN A 446 24.69 12.46 -14.55
C GLN A 446 25.73 11.38 -14.19
N ALA A 447 25.91 10.39 -15.05
CA ALA A 447 26.99 9.41 -14.90
C ALA A 447 28.36 10.08 -15.10
N VAL A 448 29.22 10.04 -14.09
CA VAL A 448 30.54 10.70 -14.07
C VAL A 448 31.72 9.73 -14.08
N ASP A 449 31.48 8.46 -13.74
CA ASP A 449 32.48 7.39 -13.80
C ASP A 449 31.75 6.08 -14.13
N MET A 450 32.19 5.38 -15.17
CA MET A 450 31.59 4.13 -15.64
C MET A 450 32.70 3.09 -15.78
N ARG A 451 32.52 1.93 -15.14
CA ARG A 451 33.53 0.87 -15.10
C ARG A 451 32.86 -0.50 -15.23
N PRO A 452 33.52 -1.49 -15.83
CA PRO A 452 33.07 -2.88 -15.70
C PRO A 452 32.86 -3.23 -14.22
N ALA A 453 31.74 -3.88 -13.92
CA ALA A 453 31.49 -4.38 -12.58
C ALA A 453 32.48 -5.51 -12.25
N PRO A 454 32.99 -5.60 -11.02
CA PRO A 454 33.82 -6.71 -10.60
C PRO A 454 33.03 -8.02 -10.66
N THR A 455 33.69 -9.12 -11.03
CA THR A 455 33.08 -10.46 -11.00
C THR A 455 33.15 -11.10 -9.61
N ASP A 456 34.10 -10.65 -8.79
CA ASP A 456 34.28 -11.11 -7.42
C ASP A 456 33.68 -10.10 -6.43
N ASP A 457 33.26 -10.59 -5.28
CA ASP A 457 32.78 -9.76 -4.17
C ASP A 457 33.92 -8.85 -3.69
N THR A 458 33.72 -7.53 -3.80
CA THR A 458 34.79 -6.56 -3.53
C THR A 458 34.23 -5.18 -3.20
N VAL A 459 35.14 -4.28 -2.82
CA VAL A 459 34.86 -2.86 -2.61
C VAL A 459 35.46 -2.06 -3.77
N VAL A 460 34.62 -1.22 -4.39
CA VAL A 460 35.03 -0.32 -5.46
C VAL A 460 35.08 1.10 -4.92
N THR A 461 36.24 1.74 -5.05
CA THR A 461 36.44 3.13 -4.63
C THR A 461 36.36 4.08 -5.82
N TYR A 462 35.62 5.17 -5.62
CA TYR A 462 35.52 6.28 -6.56
C TYR A 462 36.17 7.52 -5.97
N ALA A 463 37.10 8.12 -6.73
CA ALA A 463 37.64 9.43 -6.40
C ALA A 463 36.59 10.51 -6.70
N LEU A 464 36.23 11.30 -5.69
CA LEU A 464 35.42 12.50 -5.85
C LEU A 464 36.31 13.61 -6.40
N ARG A 465 36.59 13.55 -7.71
CA ARG A 465 37.41 14.56 -8.39
C ARG A 465 36.64 15.88 -8.35
N SER A 466 37.25 16.93 -7.79
CA SER A 466 36.66 18.25 -7.41
C SER A 466 36.01 18.27 -6.02
N ARG A 467 36.23 19.35 -5.24
CA ARG A 467 35.49 19.63 -3.99
C ARG A 467 34.02 19.88 -4.36
N PRO A 468 33.10 18.92 -4.16
CA PRO A 468 31.74 19.09 -4.62
C PRO A 468 31.05 20.21 -3.83
N ALA A 469 30.08 20.87 -4.45
CA ALA A 469 29.28 21.87 -3.76
C ALA A 469 28.44 21.21 -2.66
N GLU A 470 28.06 22.00 -1.65
CA GLU A 470 27.06 21.55 -0.68
C GLU A 470 25.75 21.23 -1.39
N GLY A 471 25.13 20.11 -1.02
CA GLY A 471 23.91 19.62 -1.65
C GLY A 471 24.14 18.78 -2.92
N THR A 472 25.38 18.69 -3.44
CA THR A 472 25.71 17.67 -4.45
C THR A 472 25.43 16.29 -3.87
N TRP A 473 24.88 15.39 -4.68
CA TRP A 473 24.64 14.01 -4.27
C TRP A 473 25.26 13.02 -5.24
N PHE A 474 25.59 11.85 -4.70
CA PHE A 474 26.11 10.71 -5.43
C PHE A 474 25.24 9.47 -5.22
N ARG A 475 25.00 8.71 -6.28
CA ARG A 475 24.42 7.36 -6.22
C ARG A 475 25.19 6.41 -7.13
N VAL A 476 25.14 5.11 -6.85
CA VAL A 476 25.74 4.09 -7.71
C VAL A 476 24.63 3.30 -8.39
N HIS A 477 24.78 3.09 -9.69
CA HIS A 477 23.96 2.17 -10.47
C HIS A 477 24.80 0.95 -10.82
N LEU A 478 24.22 -0.24 -10.66
CA LEU A 478 24.69 -1.46 -11.30
C LEU A 478 23.71 -1.79 -12.43
N VAL A 479 24.21 -1.84 -13.66
CA VAL A 479 23.40 -2.08 -14.86
C VAL A 479 24.00 -3.21 -15.70
N ARG A 480 23.21 -3.83 -16.57
CA ARG A 480 23.77 -4.69 -17.61
C ARG A 480 24.50 -3.84 -18.66
N ALA A 481 25.77 -4.17 -18.95
CA ALA A 481 26.62 -3.38 -19.82
C ALA A 481 26.00 -3.19 -21.22
N GLY A 482 26.11 -1.99 -21.77
CA GLY A 482 25.51 -1.65 -23.06
C GLY A 482 23.98 -1.47 -23.05
N THR A 483 23.34 -1.50 -21.88
CA THR A 483 21.88 -1.34 -21.75
C THR A 483 21.51 -0.28 -20.69
N THR A 484 20.21 -0.01 -20.54
CA THR A 484 19.63 0.73 -19.41
C THR A 484 19.02 -0.20 -18.35
N GLU A 485 19.23 -1.52 -18.47
CA GLU A 485 18.64 -2.49 -17.57
C GLU A 485 19.29 -2.42 -16.19
N LEU A 486 18.55 -1.90 -15.22
CA LEU A 486 19.00 -1.70 -13.85
C LEU A 486 18.98 -3.01 -13.06
N LEU A 487 20.08 -3.34 -12.39
CA LEU A 487 20.22 -4.53 -11.55
C LEU A 487 20.15 -4.16 -10.06
N ALA A 488 20.82 -3.07 -9.69
CA ALA A 488 20.75 -2.47 -8.36
C ALA A 488 21.03 -0.97 -8.42
N ILE A 489 20.51 -0.23 -7.45
CA ILE A 489 20.71 1.21 -7.30
C ILE A 489 20.72 1.60 -5.83
N THR A 490 21.68 2.45 -5.43
CA THR A 490 21.72 2.99 -4.07
C THR A 490 20.80 4.19 -3.91
N ASN A 491 20.33 4.43 -2.69
CA ASN A 491 19.94 5.79 -2.32
C ASN A 491 21.15 6.76 -2.33
N PRO A 492 20.93 8.07 -2.51
CA PRO A 492 22.02 9.03 -2.62
C PRO A 492 22.74 9.23 -1.29
N VAL A 493 24.06 9.45 -1.37
CA VAL A 493 24.83 10.10 -0.31
C VAL A 493 25.03 11.57 -0.66
N TRP A 494 24.93 12.44 0.33
CA TRP A 494 24.89 13.90 0.14
C TRP A 494 26.19 14.55 0.60
N VAL A 495 26.69 15.52 -0.15
CA VAL A 495 27.87 16.30 0.25
C VAL A 495 27.47 17.43 1.18
N GLY A 496 28.04 17.45 2.39
CA GLY A 496 27.65 18.40 3.44
C GLY A 496 26.46 17.90 4.26
N ARG A 497 25.78 18.80 4.97
CA ARG A 497 24.64 18.41 5.82
C ARG A 497 23.41 18.09 5.01
#